data_AF-A0A9E4EIX4-F1
#
_entry.id   AF-A0A9E4EIX4-F1
#
_cell.length_a   1.000
_cell.length_b   1.000
_cell.length_c   1.000
_cell.angle_alpha   90.00
_cell.angle_beta   90.00
_cell.angle_gamma   90.00
#
_symmetry.space_group_name_H-M   'P 1'
#
loop_
_entity.id
_entity.type
_entity.pdbx_description
1 polymer ?
#
loop_
_entity_poly.entity_id
_entity_poly.type
_entity_poly.pdbx_seq_one_letter_code
_entity_poly.pdbx_strand_id
1 'polypeptide(L)'
;MHQSRTQWYYTRGIFALCILVLSACGNTTSPDITGPAPGEPGAEPIPGGPGRIAYIKQNLQTGSFHLHIVNPDGTNPINLNPIDDLAEYSGQSWSSNGSQLAFASNRSGNANFNIFVMNTDGSNIRSVVEDSGNEFASSWSPDGQKILFQTWRNDETAWDIYVVNIGGSDEQVLINTDMEEQLPVWSPDGTKFAYQAGHRGRGIDIYVANADGTGAMRLTDGNGTLHAAPAWSPDGMQIAFESNRHQPPSTGTRTPLAQYEIYVMNRDGANMRRLTSSQPLEALRNPTWSPDGKQIAFEFHTYSTNLISGFSTIQVMNVDGSNTFSIPNIPHGARFPRWSPVP
;
A
#
# COMPACT_ATOMS: atom_id res chain seq x y z
N MET A 1 10.72 -41.25 -12.14
CA MET A 1 10.51 -40.68 -13.49
C MET A 1 9.77 -39.38 -13.32
N HIS A 2 10.40 -38.26 -13.69
CA HIS A 2 9.91 -36.90 -13.47
C HIS A 2 8.64 -36.60 -14.30
N GLN A 3 7.68 -35.93 -13.69
CA GLN A 3 6.69 -35.12 -14.40
C GLN A 3 7.08 -33.64 -14.29
N SER A 4 7.04 -32.98 -15.45
CA SER A 4 7.56 -31.67 -15.76
C SER A 4 6.69 -30.54 -15.18
N ARG A 5 7.36 -29.59 -14.52
CA ARG A 5 6.85 -28.29 -14.09
C ARG A 5 6.48 -27.43 -15.30
N THR A 6 5.31 -26.81 -15.29
CA THR A 6 4.95 -25.74 -16.23
C THR A 6 5.20 -24.40 -15.53
N GLN A 7 6.37 -23.81 -15.77
CA GLN A 7 6.68 -22.42 -15.43
C GLN A 7 6.17 -21.52 -16.56
N TRP A 8 5.38 -20.50 -16.22
CA TRP A 8 5.04 -19.42 -17.15
C TRP A 8 6.17 -18.40 -17.16
N TYR A 9 6.90 -18.34 -18.27
CA TYR A 9 7.88 -17.29 -18.59
C TYR A 9 7.16 -16.11 -19.25
N TYR A 10 7.35 -14.89 -18.74
CA TYR A 10 7.10 -13.68 -19.51
C TYR A 10 8.30 -13.39 -20.42
N THR A 11 8.04 -13.36 -21.71
CA THR A 11 9.00 -13.22 -22.81
C THR A 11 9.59 -11.80 -22.88
N ARG A 12 10.92 -11.71 -23.01
CA ARG A 12 11.66 -10.51 -23.44
C ARG A 12 11.56 -10.32 -24.96
N GLY A 13 11.55 -9.07 -25.42
CA GLY A 13 11.83 -8.64 -26.81
C GLY A 13 10.94 -7.46 -27.23
N ILE A 14 11.36 -6.42 -27.94
CA ILE A 14 12.53 -6.13 -28.78
C ILE A 14 12.69 -4.59 -28.82
N PHE A 15 13.93 -4.09 -28.88
CA PHE A 15 14.27 -2.70 -29.18
C PHE A 15 13.86 -2.32 -30.61
N ALA A 16 13.20 -1.18 -30.78
CA ALA A 16 13.04 -0.54 -32.08
C ALA A 16 13.51 0.93 -32.01
N LEU A 17 14.61 1.19 -32.71
CA LEU A 17 15.20 2.49 -33.00
C LEU A 17 14.29 3.26 -33.98
N CYS A 18 13.94 4.52 -33.70
CA CYS A 18 13.37 5.42 -34.71
C CYS A 18 13.77 6.89 -34.50
N ILE A 19 14.76 7.28 -35.30
CA ILE A 19 14.98 8.53 -36.04
C ILE A 19 14.25 9.80 -35.56
N LEU A 20 15.07 10.78 -35.14
CA LEU A 20 14.74 12.20 -34.99
C LEU A 20 14.22 12.80 -36.32
N VAL A 21 13.05 13.43 -36.30
CA VAL A 21 12.69 14.47 -37.28
C VAL A 21 12.46 15.77 -36.53
N LEU A 22 13.41 16.69 -36.69
CA LEU A 22 13.28 18.09 -36.29
C LEU A 22 12.23 18.77 -37.17
N SER A 23 11.21 19.35 -36.55
CA SER A 23 10.39 20.40 -37.15
C SER A 23 10.28 21.54 -36.15
N ALA A 24 10.71 22.72 -36.60
CA ALA A 24 10.83 23.93 -35.82
C ALA A 24 9.62 24.86 -36.04
N CYS A 25 9.44 25.73 -35.03
CA CYS A 25 8.78 27.03 -35.02
C CYS A 25 7.31 27.10 -34.60
N GLY A 26 7.09 27.85 -33.51
CA GLY A 26 5.79 28.36 -33.08
C GLY A 26 5.84 29.02 -31.69
N ASN A 27 6.63 30.08 -31.52
CA ASN A 27 6.62 30.93 -30.33
C ASN A 27 5.19 31.44 -30.04
N THR A 28 4.66 31.10 -28.86
CA THR A 28 3.66 31.94 -28.18
C THR A 28 4.02 32.04 -26.71
N THR A 29 3.96 33.27 -26.24
CA THR A 29 4.47 33.81 -24.98
C THR A 29 3.76 33.22 -23.75
N SER A 30 4.56 32.88 -22.74
CA SER A 30 4.13 32.55 -21.37
C SER A 30 3.24 33.64 -20.78
N PRO A 31 2.11 33.33 -20.12
CA PRO A 31 1.52 34.27 -19.18
C PRO A 31 2.35 34.28 -17.89
N ASP A 32 2.78 35.46 -17.48
CA ASP A 32 3.35 35.76 -16.17
C ASP A 32 2.43 35.25 -15.05
N ILE A 33 2.90 34.29 -14.25
CA ILE A 33 2.30 33.97 -12.95
C ILE A 33 2.89 34.95 -11.96
N THR A 34 2.23 36.10 -11.80
CA THR A 34 2.42 36.94 -10.62
C THR A 34 1.92 36.18 -9.40
N GLY A 35 2.76 36.08 -8.37
CA GLY A 35 2.43 35.38 -7.12
C GLY A 35 1.22 35.98 -6.40
N PRO A 36 0.59 35.23 -5.48
CA PRO A 36 -0.61 35.68 -4.79
C PRO A 36 -0.34 36.91 -3.91
N ALA A 37 -1.31 37.82 -3.88
CA ALA A 37 -1.32 39.01 -3.03
C ALA A 37 -1.51 38.65 -1.53
N PRO A 38 -0.97 39.45 -0.59
CA PRO A 38 -1.04 39.13 0.84
C PRO A 38 -2.36 39.61 1.44
N GLY A 39 -3.12 38.70 2.08
CA GLY A 39 -4.28 39.09 2.89
C GLY A 39 -5.40 38.06 3.05
N GLU A 40 -5.09 36.85 3.52
CA GLU A 40 -6.07 36.02 4.24
C GLU A 40 -5.45 35.52 5.55
N PRO A 41 -6.13 35.62 6.70
CA PRO A 41 -5.65 35.01 7.93
C PRO A 41 -6.07 33.53 7.96
N GLY A 42 -5.10 32.63 7.70
CA GLY A 42 -5.14 31.25 8.21
C GLY A 42 -4.99 30.12 7.21
N ALA A 43 -3.81 29.90 6.65
CA ALA A 43 -3.28 28.56 6.33
C ALA A 43 -1.77 28.64 6.00
N GLU A 44 -0.91 28.31 6.97
CA GLU A 44 0.30 27.47 6.82
C GLU A 44 1.05 27.35 8.17
N PRO A 45 1.84 26.27 8.42
CA PRO A 45 2.18 25.17 7.51
C PRO A 45 1.51 23.84 7.95
N ILE A 46 1.84 22.63 7.49
CA ILE A 46 3.03 21.89 7.92
C ILE A 46 3.40 20.80 6.89
N PRO A 47 4.55 20.93 6.21
CA PRO A 47 5.38 19.78 5.86
C PRO A 47 5.85 19.09 7.16
N GLY A 48 5.63 17.78 7.33
CA GLY A 48 6.37 17.00 8.33
C GLY A 48 5.64 16.65 9.63
N GLY A 49 4.48 15.97 9.55
CA GLY A 49 3.91 15.27 10.71
C GLY A 49 4.91 14.30 11.38
N PRO A 50 4.61 13.81 12.59
CA PRO A 50 5.55 12.98 13.34
C PRO A 50 5.80 11.63 12.65
N GLY A 51 6.94 11.01 12.95
CA GLY A 51 7.35 9.72 12.37
C GLY A 51 7.93 9.85 10.96
N ARG A 52 7.95 8.73 10.23
CA ARG A 52 8.45 8.61 8.86
C ARG A 52 7.45 7.82 8.01
N ILE A 53 7.54 7.94 6.70
CA ILE A 53 6.72 7.17 5.77
C ILE A 53 7.63 6.20 5.01
N ALA A 54 7.37 4.90 5.17
CA ALA A 54 7.94 3.86 4.33
C ALA A 54 7.14 3.73 3.03
N TYR A 55 7.81 3.46 1.93
CA TYR A 55 7.17 3.23 0.63
C TYR A 55 8.03 2.39 -0.29
N ILE A 56 7.38 1.78 -1.29
CA ILE A 56 8.06 1.04 -2.34
C ILE A 56 8.21 1.92 -3.58
N LYS A 57 9.41 1.94 -4.15
CA LYS A 57 9.72 2.62 -5.40
C LYS A 57 10.05 1.59 -6.47
N GLN A 58 9.32 1.62 -7.58
CA GLN A 58 9.69 0.85 -8.76
C GLN A 58 10.81 1.53 -9.54
N ASN A 59 11.87 0.79 -9.85
CA ASN A 59 12.85 1.17 -10.87
C ASN A 59 12.25 0.91 -12.25
N LEU A 60 11.97 1.97 -13.00
CA LEU A 60 11.31 1.88 -14.31
C LEU A 60 12.19 1.26 -15.42
N GLN A 61 13.50 1.17 -15.22
CA GLN A 61 14.42 0.58 -16.21
C GLN A 61 14.57 -0.93 -16.03
N THR A 62 14.72 -1.37 -14.78
CA THR A 62 14.97 -2.77 -14.43
C THR A 62 13.68 -3.51 -14.06
N GLY A 63 12.64 -2.79 -13.65
CA GLY A 63 11.42 -3.34 -13.06
C GLY A 63 11.57 -3.72 -11.58
N SER A 64 12.75 -3.58 -10.98
CA SER A 64 12.99 -3.90 -9.57
C SER A 64 12.29 -2.94 -8.61
N PHE A 65 12.12 -3.33 -7.36
CA PHE A 65 11.42 -2.55 -6.34
C PHE A 65 12.35 -2.31 -5.14
N HIS A 66 12.45 -1.06 -4.71
CA HIS A 66 13.25 -0.65 -3.55
C HIS A 66 12.35 -0.08 -2.45
N LEU A 67 12.63 -0.42 -1.21
CA LEU A 67 12.03 0.10 0.00
C LEU A 67 12.77 1.35 0.46
N HIS A 68 12.02 2.43 0.56
CA HIS A 68 12.50 3.72 1.00
C HIS A 68 11.76 4.17 2.25
N ILE A 69 12.40 5.08 2.99
CA ILE A 69 11.75 5.85 4.06
C ILE A 69 12.04 7.34 3.88
N VAL A 70 11.06 8.18 4.17
CA VAL A 70 11.16 9.64 4.06
C VAL A 70 10.42 10.31 5.20
N ASN A 71 10.82 11.52 5.57
CA ASN A 71 10.02 12.33 6.48
C ASN A 71 8.74 12.82 5.78
N PRO A 72 7.62 13.08 6.49
CA PRO A 72 6.39 13.50 5.82
C PRO A 72 6.45 14.86 5.11
N ASP A 73 7.51 15.65 5.35
CA ASP A 73 7.84 16.88 4.60
C ASP A 73 8.65 16.61 3.32
N GLY A 74 9.01 15.37 3.04
CA GLY A 74 9.86 15.00 1.90
C GLY A 74 11.36 15.11 2.16
N THR A 75 11.76 15.46 3.38
CA THR A 75 13.19 15.55 3.75
C THR A 75 13.76 14.18 4.16
N ASN A 76 15.09 14.10 4.13
CA ASN A 76 15.86 12.93 4.55
C ASN A 76 15.42 11.59 3.89
N PRO A 77 15.24 11.51 2.56
CA PRO A 77 14.92 10.23 1.93
C PRO A 77 16.07 9.24 2.08
N ILE A 78 15.77 8.02 2.52
CA ILE A 78 16.73 6.91 2.68
C ILE A 78 16.26 5.73 1.83
N ASN A 79 17.17 5.10 1.09
CA ASN A 79 16.96 3.80 0.47
C ASN A 79 17.45 2.71 1.43
N LEU A 80 16.57 1.81 1.87
CA LEU A 80 16.89 0.78 2.86
C LEU A 80 17.41 -0.53 2.25
N ASN A 81 17.12 -0.78 0.97
CA ASN A 81 17.64 -1.93 0.22
C ASN A 81 18.12 -1.45 -1.16
N PRO A 82 19.40 -1.09 -1.30
CA PRO A 82 19.96 -0.68 -2.59
C PRO A 82 20.19 -1.87 -3.55
N ILE A 83 19.99 -3.10 -3.08
CA ILE A 83 20.12 -4.31 -3.89
C ILE A 83 18.80 -4.52 -4.64
N ASP A 84 18.89 -4.90 -5.92
CA ASP A 84 17.74 -5.33 -6.72
C ASP A 84 17.25 -6.71 -6.27
N ASP A 85 16.70 -6.79 -5.05
CA ASP A 85 15.79 -7.87 -4.69
C ASP A 85 14.36 -7.47 -5.08
N LEU A 86 13.56 -8.45 -5.49
CA LEU A 86 12.16 -8.15 -5.79
C LEU A 86 11.48 -8.03 -4.42
N ALA A 87 10.99 -6.84 -4.10
CA ALA A 87 9.89 -6.65 -3.17
C ALA A 87 8.65 -6.41 -4.02
N GLU A 88 8.02 -7.48 -4.52
CA GLU A 88 6.75 -7.27 -5.21
C GLU A 88 5.64 -7.10 -4.18
N TYR A 89 4.82 -6.08 -4.40
CA TYR A 89 3.58 -5.82 -3.68
C TYR A 89 3.71 -5.49 -2.19
N SER A 90 2.66 -4.82 -1.70
CA SER A 90 2.45 -4.37 -0.33
C SER A 90 2.99 -5.36 0.70
N GLY A 91 3.74 -4.87 1.67
CA GLY A 91 4.05 -5.71 2.81
C GLY A 91 5.01 -5.12 3.83
N GLN A 92 5.14 -3.80 3.84
CA GLN A 92 5.97 -3.13 4.83
C GLN A 92 5.14 -3.02 6.10
N SER A 93 5.74 -3.39 7.22
CA SER A 93 5.18 -3.04 8.53
C SER A 93 6.26 -2.55 9.47
N TRP A 94 6.03 -1.40 10.07
CA TRP A 94 6.86 -0.89 11.15
C TRP A 94 6.68 -1.75 12.41
N SER A 95 7.75 -1.95 13.15
CA SER A 95 7.65 -2.36 14.56
C SER A 95 6.96 -1.25 15.36
N SER A 96 6.36 -1.58 16.49
CA SER A 96 5.58 -0.63 17.30
C SER A 96 6.38 0.56 17.83
N ASN A 97 7.70 0.39 18.00
CA ASN A 97 8.64 1.45 18.37
C ASN A 97 9.29 2.15 17.16
N GLY A 98 8.90 1.80 15.93
CA GLY A 98 9.40 2.43 14.70
C GLY A 98 10.88 2.20 14.39
N SER A 99 11.57 1.26 15.05
CA SER A 99 13.01 1.01 14.85
C SER A 99 13.32 -0.10 13.85
N GLN A 100 12.32 -0.91 13.49
CA GLN A 100 12.43 -2.01 12.55
C GLN A 100 11.30 -2.00 11.53
N LEU A 101 11.55 -2.67 10.40
CA LEU A 101 10.58 -2.91 9.34
C LEU A 101 10.55 -4.40 9.01
N ALA A 102 9.36 -4.99 9.01
CA ALA A 102 9.07 -6.25 8.34
C ALA A 102 8.74 -5.98 6.87
N PHE A 103 9.17 -6.86 5.96
CA PHE A 103 8.92 -6.75 4.53
C PHE A 103 9.06 -8.10 3.83
N ALA A 104 8.42 -8.24 2.68
CA ALA A 104 8.56 -9.40 1.81
C ALA A 104 9.75 -9.26 0.85
N SER A 105 10.52 -10.32 0.65
CA SER A 105 11.65 -10.33 -0.28
C SER A 105 11.96 -11.74 -0.77
N ASN A 106 12.35 -11.86 -2.04
CA ASN A 106 12.85 -13.11 -2.63
C ASN A 106 14.38 -13.27 -2.54
N ARG A 107 15.03 -12.49 -1.65
CA ARG A 107 16.49 -12.49 -1.47
C ARG A 107 17.11 -13.83 -1.07
N SER A 108 16.31 -14.80 -0.64
CA SER A 108 16.77 -16.18 -0.39
C SER A 108 17.18 -16.91 -1.67
N GLY A 109 16.92 -16.34 -2.85
CA GLY A 109 17.30 -16.89 -4.15
C GLY A 109 16.35 -17.98 -4.66
N ASN A 110 15.25 -18.26 -3.94
CA ASN A 110 14.12 -19.01 -4.47
C ASN A 110 13.17 -18.06 -5.22
N ALA A 111 12.21 -18.62 -5.97
CA ALA A 111 11.25 -17.81 -6.72
C ALA A 111 10.16 -17.17 -5.82
N ASN A 112 10.22 -17.43 -4.52
CA ASN A 112 9.18 -17.09 -3.56
C ASN A 112 9.57 -15.86 -2.75
N PHE A 113 8.58 -15.07 -2.32
CA PHE A 113 8.78 -14.01 -1.34
C PHE A 113 8.67 -14.58 0.06
N ASN A 114 9.71 -14.37 0.86
CA ASN A 114 9.75 -14.74 2.27
C ASN A 114 9.63 -13.47 3.13
N ILE A 115 9.36 -13.62 4.43
CA ILE A 115 9.27 -12.48 5.36
C ILE A 115 10.61 -12.22 6.03
N PHE A 116 11.11 -11.01 5.87
CA PHE A 116 12.31 -10.51 6.52
C PHE A 116 11.99 -9.36 7.46
N VAL A 117 12.90 -9.12 8.40
CA VAL A 117 12.93 -7.91 9.21
C VAL A 117 14.31 -7.27 9.14
N MET A 118 14.35 -5.95 9.24
CA MET A 118 15.58 -5.17 9.30
C MET A 118 15.41 -3.95 10.19
N ASN A 119 16.52 -3.36 10.62
CA ASN A 119 16.53 -2.06 11.24
C ASN A 119 16.24 -0.95 10.22
N THR A 120 15.76 0.20 10.70
CA THR A 120 15.41 1.35 9.84
C THR A 120 16.60 2.11 9.27
N ASP A 121 17.82 1.66 9.54
CA ASP A 121 19.05 2.06 8.88
C ASP A 121 19.49 1.05 7.79
N GLY A 122 18.71 0.00 7.55
CA GLY A 122 18.98 -1.08 6.60
C GLY A 122 19.86 -2.21 7.15
N SER A 123 20.33 -2.10 8.40
CA SER A 123 21.16 -3.13 9.05
C SER A 123 20.32 -4.28 9.63
N ASN A 124 21.01 -5.35 10.08
CA ASN A 124 20.42 -6.49 10.80
C ASN A 124 19.24 -7.15 10.09
N ILE A 125 19.35 -7.27 8.77
CA ILE A 125 18.45 -8.09 7.97
C ILE A 125 18.49 -9.53 8.47
N ARG A 126 17.33 -10.10 8.79
CA ARG A 126 17.16 -11.53 9.08
C ARG A 126 15.80 -12.02 8.61
N SER A 127 15.72 -13.31 8.30
CA SER A 127 14.45 -13.94 7.98
C SER A 127 13.61 -14.19 9.23
N VAL A 128 12.29 -14.21 9.06
CA VAL A 128 11.29 -14.59 10.07
C VAL A 128 10.50 -15.81 9.60
N VAL A 129 10.12 -15.86 8.32
CA VAL A 129 9.41 -16.98 7.70
C VAL A 129 10.11 -17.33 6.40
N GLU A 130 10.48 -18.59 6.22
CA GLU A 130 10.96 -19.14 4.95
C GLU A 130 10.19 -20.42 4.64
N ASP A 131 9.30 -20.37 3.65
CA ASP A 131 8.50 -21.53 3.27
C ASP A 131 8.37 -21.63 1.74
N SER A 132 7.52 -22.56 1.31
CA SER A 132 7.27 -22.94 -0.07
C SER A 132 6.20 -22.09 -0.77
N GLY A 133 5.49 -21.22 -0.03
CA GLY A 133 4.52 -20.26 -0.55
C GLY A 133 5.14 -18.91 -0.91
N ASN A 134 4.31 -17.95 -1.32
CA ASN A 134 4.68 -16.53 -1.25
C ASN A 134 4.08 -15.96 0.03
N GLU A 135 4.91 -15.30 0.82
CA GLU A 135 4.54 -14.68 2.08
C GLU A 135 4.68 -13.16 2.00
N PHE A 136 3.61 -12.45 2.37
CA PHE A 136 3.62 -11.00 2.44
C PHE A 136 3.27 -10.55 3.86
N ALA A 137 4.29 -10.09 4.60
CA ALA A 137 4.11 -9.46 5.90
C ALA A 137 3.19 -8.25 5.75
N SER A 138 2.20 -8.09 6.63
CA SER A 138 1.20 -7.03 6.42
C SER A 138 1.01 -6.18 7.67
N SER A 139 1.33 -6.71 8.86
CA SER A 139 1.30 -5.92 10.09
C SER A 139 2.07 -6.55 11.26
N TRP A 140 2.92 -5.76 11.92
CA TRP A 140 3.58 -6.08 13.18
C TRP A 140 2.61 -5.79 14.33
N SER A 141 2.56 -6.66 15.32
CA SER A 141 1.70 -6.46 16.49
C SER A 141 2.13 -5.23 17.32
N PRO A 142 1.18 -4.53 17.97
CA PRO A 142 1.50 -3.35 18.78
C PRO A 142 2.44 -3.64 19.96
N ASP A 143 2.45 -4.86 20.48
CA ASP A 143 3.37 -5.29 21.53
C ASP A 143 4.79 -5.64 21.01
N GLY A 144 4.99 -5.62 19.69
CA GLY A 144 6.28 -5.91 19.06
C GLY A 144 6.62 -7.40 18.94
N GLN A 145 5.74 -8.32 19.32
CA GLN A 145 6.09 -9.75 19.45
C GLN A 145 5.74 -10.62 18.24
N LYS A 146 4.79 -10.19 17.40
CA LYS A 146 4.20 -11.02 16.33
C LYS A 146 4.09 -10.26 15.01
N ILE A 147 3.97 -11.01 13.92
CA ILE A 147 3.67 -10.51 12.58
C ILE A 147 2.43 -11.21 12.05
N LEU A 148 1.43 -10.44 11.61
CA LEU A 148 0.38 -10.90 10.71
C LEU A 148 0.89 -10.87 9.28
N PHE A 149 0.58 -11.93 8.55
CA PHE A 149 0.96 -12.06 7.16
C PHE A 149 -0.07 -12.86 6.38
N GLN A 150 -0.03 -12.70 5.07
CA GLN A 150 -0.81 -13.50 4.14
C GLN A 150 0.10 -14.47 3.40
N THR A 151 -0.43 -15.64 3.07
CA THR A 151 0.26 -16.66 2.28
C THR A 151 -0.75 -17.53 1.53
N TRP A 152 -0.35 -18.03 0.37
CA TRP A 152 -1.13 -18.99 -0.43
C TRP A 152 -0.54 -20.41 -0.38
N ARG A 153 0.24 -20.73 0.66
CA ARG A 153 0.99 -22.01 0.73
C ARG A 153 0.10 -23.26 0.80
N ASN A 154 -1.12 -23.12 1.31
CA ASN A 154 -2.07 -24.23 1.46
C ASN A 154 -2.87 -24.50 0.18
N ASP A 155 -3.17 -23.43 -0.54
CA ASP A 155 -3.94 -23.43 -1.77
C ASP A 155 -3.43 -22.29 -2.65
N GLU A 156 -2.72 -22.60 -3.73
CA GLU A 156 -2.20 -21.59 -4.67
C GLU A 156 -3.32 -20.75 -5.34
N THR A 157 -4.59 -21.08 -5.08
CA THR A 157 -5.75 -20.35 -5.58
C THR A 157 -6.38 -19.39 -4.57
N ALA A 158 -5.96 -19.38 -3.30
CA ALA A 158 -6.48 -18.48 -2.27
C ALA A 158 -5.41 -18.01 -1.27
N TRP A 159 -5.56 -16.77 -0.79
CA TRP A 159 -4.72 -16.22 0.28
C TRP A 159 -5.37 -16.48 1.63
N ASP A 160 -4.58 -16.97 2.58
CA ASP A 160 -4.98 -17.17 3.98
C ASP A 160 -4.23 -16.18 4.89
N ILE A 161 -4.77 -15.88 6.07
CA ILE A 161 -4.13 -15.03 7.09
C ILE A 161 -3.51 -15.89 8.18
N TYR A 162 -2.24 -15.62 8.44
CA TYR A 162 -1.42 -16.26 9.45
C TYR A 162 -0.84 -15.26 10.44
N VAL A 163 -0.43 -15.77 11.59
CA VAL A 163 0.39 -15.06 12.58
C VAL A 163 1.62 -15.89 12.93
N VAL A 164 2.74 -15.23 13.17
CA VAL A 164 3.99 -15.86 13.63
C VAL A 164 4.65 -14.97 14.67
N ASN A 165 5.38 -15.57 15.62
CA ASN A 165 6.24 -14.80 16.51
C ASN A 165 7.39 -14.17 15.72
N ILE A 166 7.91 -13.06 16.21
CA ILE A 166 9.02 -12.33 15.57
C ILE A 166 10.33 -13.15 15.45
N GLY A 167 10.46 -14.21 16.24
CA GLY A 167 11.53 -15.20 16.16
C GLY A 167 11.31 -16.33 15.16
N GLY A 168 10.17 -16.37 14.47
CA GLY A 168 9.77 -17.42 13.52
C GLY A 168 9.09 -18.64 14.15
N SER A 169 8.79 -18.62 15.46
CA SER A 169 8.10 -19.72 16.15
C SER A 169 6.58 -19.50 16.23
N ASP A 170 5.87 -20.54 16.65
CA ASP A 170 4.42 -20.54 16.94
C ASP A 170 3.59 -19.96 15.79
N GLU A 171 3.93 -20.36 14.57
CA GLU A 171 3.14 -20.00 13.40
C GLU A 171 1.75 -20.66 13.48
N GLN A 172 0.71 -19.86 13.23
CA GLN A 172 -0.69 -20.28 13.31
C GLN A 172 -1.49 -19.64 12.18
N VAL A 173 -2.41 -20.42 11.61
CA VAL A 173 -3.45 -19.89 10.73
C VAL A 173 -4.53 -19.22 11.59
N LEU A 174 -4.95 -18.01 11.22
CA LEU A 174 -6.02 -17.28 11.91
C LEU A 174 -7.32 -17.26 11.10
N ILE A 175 -7.22 -17.04 9.79
CA ILE A 175 -8.35 -17.04 8.87
C ILE A 175 -7.96 -17.89 7.66
N ASN A 176 -8.82 -18.85 7.33
CA ASN A 176 -8.73 -19.70 6.16
C ASN A 176 -10.17 -20.08 5.80
N THR A 177 -10.72 -19.38 4.82
CA THR A 177 -12.07 -19.65 4.32
C THR A 177 -12.02 -19.97 2.82
N ASP A 178 -13.18 -20.00 2.16
CA ASP A 178 -13.27 -20.17 0.70
C ASP A 178 -13.12 -18.83 -0.06
N MET A 179 -12.78 -17.75 0.64
CA MET A 179 -12.45 -16.43 0.08
C MET A 179 -10.92 -16.25 -0.02
N GLU A 180 -10.49 -15.21 -0.73
CA GLU A 180 -9.11 -14.74 -0.64
C GLU A 180 -9.01 -13.71 0.48
N GLU A 181 -8.21 -13.99 1.52
CA GLU A 181 -7.98 -13.09 2.64
C GLU A 181 -6.60 -12.42 2.58
N GLN A 182 -6.58 -11.10 2.61
CA GLN A 182 -5.38 -10.31 2.32
C GLN A 182 -5.27 -9.06 3.20
N LEU A 183 -4.07 -8.49 3.21
CA LEU A 183 -3.71 -7.24 3.88
C LEU A 183 -4.18 -7.13 5.33
N PRO A 184 -3.95 -8.14 6.19
CA PRO A 184 -4.30 -8.05 7.60
C PRO A 184 -3.53 -6.94 8.33
N VAL A 185 -4.25 -6.15 9.14
CA VAL A 185 -3.69 -5.06 9.94
C VAL A 185 -4.17 -5.11 11.39
N TRP A 186 -3.24 -5.14 12.35
CA TRP A 186 -3.57 -5.08 13.77
C TRP A 186 -4.28 -3.79 14.14
N SER A 187 -5.23 -3.88 15.07
CA SER A 187 -5.71 -2.70 15.81
C SER A 187 -4.60 -2.19 16.72
N PRO A 188 -4.55 -0.88 17.06
CA PRO A 188 -3.50 -0.31 17.90
C PRO A 188 -3.44 -0.91 19.31
N ASP A 189 -4.57 -1.43 19.82
CA ASP A 189 -4.64 -2.12 21.11
C ASP A 189 -4.29 -3.62 21.05
N GLY A 190 -4.05 -4.16 19.85
CA GLY A 190 -3.69 -5.56 19.63
C GLY A 190 -4.82 -6.56 19.87
N THR A 191 -6.04 -6.10 20.15
CA THR A 191 -7.17 -7.00 20.47
C THR A 191 -7.87 -7.55 19.25
N LYS A 192 -7.68 -6.93 18.08
CA LYS A 192 -8.34 -7.23 16.81
C LYS A 192 -7.39 -7.04 15.64
N PHE A 193 -7.80 -7.53 14.48
CA PHE A 193 -7.22 -7.11 13.21
C PHE A 193 -8.31 -6.89 12.17
N ALA A 194 -8.06 -5.97 11.23
CA ALA A 194 -8.87 -5.78 10.04
C ALA A 194 -8.19 -6.45 8.85
N TYR A 195 -8.96 -6.90 7.86
CA TYR A 195 -8.44 -7.51 6.65
C TYR A 195 -9.42 -7.32 5.50
N GLN A 196 -8.97 -7.57 4.27
CA GLN A 196 -9.85 -7.62 3.12
C GLN A 196 -10.15 -9.08 2.76
N ALA A 197 -11.39 -9.38 2.37
CA ALA A 197 -11.75 -10.70 1.89
C ALA A 197 -12.81 -10.68 0.80
N GLY A 198 -12.74 -11.63 -0.13
CA GLY A 198 -13.76 -11.83 -1.15
C GLY A 198 -13.44 -12.98 -2.11
N HIS A 199 -14.41 -13.39 -2.92
CA HIS A 199 -14.16 -14.36 -3.99
C HIS A 199 -13.66 -13.65 -5.24
N ARG A 200 -12.73 -14.29 -5.95
CA ARG A 200 -12.23 -13.80 -7.25
C ARG A 200 -13.38 -13.38 -8.18
N GLY A 201 -13.37 -12.11 -8.57
CA GLY A 201 -14.35 -11.55 -9.50
C GLY A 201 -15.72 -11.18 -8.91
N ARG A 202 -15.92 -11.25 -7.59
CA ARG A 202 -17.22 -10.95 -6.93
C ARG A 202 -17.23 -9.74 -5.99
N GLY A 203 -16.14 -8.97 -5.94
CA GLY A 203 -15.95 -7.88 -4.99
C GLY A 203 -15.09 -8.30 -3.79
N ILE A 204 -14.60 -7.33 -3.05
CA ILE A 204 -13.76 -7.49 -1.86
C ILE A 204 -14.33 -6.57 -0.80
N ASP A 205 -14.45 -7.06 0.43
CA ASP A 205 -14.96 -6.32 1.57
C ASP A 205 -13.96 -6.25 2.71
N ILE A 206 -14.14 -5.26 3.58
CA ILE A 206 -13.38 -5.14 4.83
C ILE A 206 -14.07 -5.97 5.91
N TYR A 207 -13.26 -6.76 6.61
CA TYR A 207 -13.64 -7.54 7.77
C TYR A 207 -12.81 -7.15 8.98
N VAL A 208 -13.34 -7.41 10.18
CA VAL A 208 -12.61 -7.34 11.45
C VAL A 208 -12.81 -8.62 12.23
N ALA A 209 -11.73 -9.18 12.76
CA ALA A 209 -11.74 -10.36 13.62
C ALA A 209 -11.01 -10.06 14.95
N ASN A 210 -11.22 -10.91 15.95
CA ASN A 210 -10.43 -10.91 17.17
C ASN A 210 -8.97 -11.31 16.86
N ALA A 211 -8.05 -10.97 17.76
CA ALA A 211 -6.62 -11.30 17.63
C ALA A 211 -6.31 -12.80 17.41
N ASP A 212 -7.21 -13.67 17.83
CA ASP A 212 -7.14 -15.13 17.68
C ASP A 212 -7.85 -15.65 16.42
N GLY A 213 -8.31 -14.76 15.53
CA GLY A 213 -9.05 -15.10 14.31
C GLY A 213 -10.55 -15.34 14.52
N THR A 214 -11.04 -15.38 15.76
CA THR A 214 -12.46 -15.64 16.03
C THR A 214 -13.33 -14.40 15.80
N GLY A 215 -14.65 -14.60 15.67
CA GLY A 215 -15.62 -13.50 15.65
C GLY A 215 -15.48 -12.55 14.45
N ALA A 216 -15.00 -13.06 13.31
CA ALA A 216 -14.91 -12.29 12.07
C ALA A 216 -16.26 -11.68 11.70
N MET A 217 -16.26 -10.37 11.42
CA MET A 217 -17.43 -9.58 11.06
C MET A 217 -17.14 -8.77 9.80
N ARG A 218 -18.02 -8.87 8.81
CA ARG A 218 -18.01 -8.05 7.58
C ARG A 218 -18.46 -6.63 7.91
N LEU A 219 -17.67 -5.62 7.58
CA LEU A 219 -17.95 -4.20 7.83
C LEU A 219 -18.46 -3.45 6.61
N THR A 220 -18.13 -3.92 5.40
CA THR A 220 -18.58 -3.31 4.14
C THR A 220 -19.45 -4.27 3.35
N ASP A 221 -20.40 -3.72 2.59
CA ASP A 221 -21.07 -4.47 1.53
C ASP A 221 -21.17 -3.59 0.29
N GLY A 222 -20.42 -3.99 -0.73
CA GLY A 222 -20.28 -3.26 -1.98
C GLY A 222 -21.16 -3.74 -3.13
N ASN A 223 -21.88 -4.85 -3.00
CA ASN A 223 -22.58 -5.50 -4.12
C ASN A 223 -21.70 -5.63 -5.39
N GLY A 224 -20.49 -6.18 -5.23
CA GLY A 224 -19.51 -6.32 -6.32
C GLY A 224 -18.49 -5.19 -6.43
N THR A 225 -18.56 -4.15 -5.60
CA THR A 225 -17.47 -3.16 -5.48
C THR A 225 -16.31 -3.71 -4.64
N LEU A 226 -15.17 -3.06 -4.76
CA LEU A 226 -13.95 -3.37 -4.05
C LEU A 226 -13.78 -2.39 -2.88
N HIS A 227 -13.53 -2.95 -1.71
CA HIS A 227 -13.14 -2.27 -0.48
C HIS A 227 -11.87 -2.95 0.01
N ALA A 228 -10.76 -2.22 0.04
CA ALA A 228 -9.43 -2.82 0.19
C ALA A 228 -8.50 -1.99 1.08
N ALA A 229 -7.35 -2.57 1.40
CA ALA A 229 -6.25 -1.92 2.13
C ALA A 229 -6.71 -1.18 3.41
N PRO A 230 -7.31 -1.90 4.39
CA PRO A 230 -7.75 -1.28 5.63
C PRO A 230 -6.55 -0.71 6.43
N ALA A 231 -6.77 0.38 7.14
CA ALA A 231 -5.80 1.01 8.04
C ALA A 231 -6.50 1.61 9.27
N TRP A 232 -6.16 1.12 10.45
CA TRP A 232 -6.68 1.62 11.71
C TRP A 232 -6.18 3.04 12.02
N SER A 233 -7.06 3.88 12.56
CA SER A 233 -6.65 5.11 13.23
C SER A 233 -5.84 4.80 14.49
N PRO A 234 -4.91 5.66 14.93
CA PRO A 234 -4.06 5.39 16.10
C PRO A 234 -4.83 5.19 17.41
N ASP A 235 -6.03 5.77 17.52
CA ASP A 235 -6.94 5.59 18.67
C ASP A 235 -7.80 4.31 18.57
N GLY A 236 -7.73 3.56 17.47
CA GLY A 236 -8.48 2.34 17.23
C GLY A 236 -9.99 2.53 17.03
N MET A 237 -10.45 3.76 16.80
CA MET A 237 -11.89 4.06 16.67
C MET A 237 -12.39 4.05 15.21
N GLN A 238 -11.50 4.28 14.25
CA GLN A 238 -11.82 4.36 12.83
C GLN A 238 -10.92 3.46 11.98
N ILE A 239 -11.41 3.13 10.80
CA ILE A 239 -10.69 2.41 9.76
C ILE A 239 -10.78 3.22 8.48
N ALA A 240 -9.61 3.59 7.92
CA ALA A 240 -9.50 4.10 6.57
C ALA A 240 -9.35 2.94 5.59
N PHE A 241 -9.89 3.06 4.38
CA PHE A 241 -9.79 2.03 3.35
C PHE A 241 -9.99 2.65 1.96
N GLU A 242 -9.55 1.96 0.92
CA GLU A 242 -9.83 2.36 -0.46
C GLU A 242 -11.13 1.72 -0.96
N SER A 243 -11.89 2.45 -1.79
CA SER A 243 -13.05 1.87 -2.46
C SER A 243 -13.36 2.46 -3.82
N ASN A 244 -13.78 1.60 -4.75
CA ASN A 244 -14.25 2.00 -6.08
C ASN A 244 -15.78 2.15 -6.18
N ARG A 245 -16.50 2.26 -5.06
CA ARG A 245 -17.97 2.31 -5.06
C ARG A 245 -18.60 3.49 -5.83
N HIS A 246 -17.84 4.55 -6.09
CA HIS A 246 -18.28 5.69 -6.90
C HIS A 246 -17.66 5.69 -8.30
N GLN A 247 -17.07 4.57 -8.72
CA GLN A 247 -16.57 4.42 -10.07
C GLN A 247 -17.73 4.60 -11.07
N PRO A 248 -17.58 5.46 -12.09
CA PRO A 248 -18.59 5.63 -13.12
C PRO A 248 -18.92 4.31 -13.81
N PRO A 249 -20.18 4.09 -14.22
CA PRO A 249 -20.55 2.92 -15.01
C PRO A 249 -19.66 2.80 -16.25
N SER A 250 -19.36 1.57 -16.65
CA SER A 250 -18.58 1.34 -17.87
C SER A 250 -19.36 1.79 -19.11
N THR A 251 -19.04 2.96 -19.64
CA THR A 251 -19.59 3.45 -20.91
C THR A 251 -18.69 3.01 -22.07
N GLY A 252 -18.86 1.78 -22.54
CA GLY A 252 -18.18 1.28 -23.75
C GLY A 252 -17.58 -0.13 -23.63
N THR A 253 -16.82 -0.55 -24.65
CA THR A 253 -16.16 -1.88 -24.73
C THR A 253 -14.83 -1.96 -23.99
N ARG A 254 -14.32 -0.84 -23.44
CA ARG A 254 -13.12 -0.83 -22.58
C ARG A 254 -13.55 -0.87 -21.13
N THR A 255 -13.03 -1.84 -20.36
CA THR A 255 -13.12 -1.85 -18.90
C THR A 255 -12.59 -0.51 -18.37
N PRO A 256 -13.37 0.27 -17.60
CA PRO A 256 -12.87 1.49 -17.00
C PRO A 256 -11.72 1.14 -16.07
N LEU A 257 -10.66 1.95 -16.12
CA LEU A 257 -9.60 1.85 -15.12
C LEU A 257 -10.22 2.13 -13.75
N ALA A 258 -9.92 1.29 -12.77
CA ALA A 258 -10.58 1.36 -11.47
C ALA A 258 -10.26 2.71 -10.79
N GLN A 259 -11.32 3.46 -10.46
CA GLN A 259 -11.23 4.73 -9.75
C GLN A 259 -11.47 4.45 -8.27
N TYR A 260 -10.39 4.42 -7.50
CA TYR A 260 -10.43 4.22 -6.05
C TYR A 260 -10.40 5.56 -5.33
N GLU A 261 -11.12 5.60 -4.22
CA GLU A 261 -11.21 6.75 -3.32
C GLU A 261 -10.94 6.31 -1.90
N ILE A 262 -10.45 7.22 -1.06
CA ILE A 262 -10.24 6.96 0.35
C ILE A 262 -11.55 7.21 1.12
N TYR A 263 -11.92 6.23 1.93
CA TYR A 263 -13.04 6.29 2.87
C TYR A 263 -12.53 6.13 4.28
N VAL A 264 -13.34 6.58 5.22
CA VAL A 264 -13.23 6.21 6.63
C VAL A 264 -14.58 5.75 7.15
N MET A 265 -14.54 4.83 8.10
CA MET A 265 -15.71 4.37 8.85
C MET A 265 -15.30 4.14 10.30
N ASN A 266 -16.29 4.04 11.19
CA ASN A 266 -16.07 3.54 12.53
C ASN A 266 -15.62 2.07 12.49
N ARG A 267 -14.94 1.61 13.55
CA ARG A 267 -14.50 0.21 13.69
C ARG A 267 -15.60 -0.85 13.65
N ASP A 268 -16.86 -0.46 13.80
CA ASP A 268 -18.06 -1.29 13.70
C ASP A 268 -18.75 -1.21 12.33
N GLY A 269 -18.17 -0.48 11.37
CA GLY A 269 -18.70 -0.25 10.03
C GLY A 269 -19.65 0.95 9.92
N ALA A 270 -20.04 1.57 11.03
CA ALA A 270 -20.94 2.73 11.00
C ALA A 270 -20.25 4.00 10.50
N ASN A 271 -21.04 5.03 10.19
CA ASN A 271 -20.57 6.38 9.82
C ASN A 271 -19.56 6.41 8.67
N MET A 272 -19.72 5.50 7.70
CA MET A 272 -18.88 5.46 6.51
C MET A 272 -19.02 6.74 5.69
N ARG A 273 -17.89 7.40 5.39
CA ARG A 273 -17.83 8.62 4.59
C ARG A 273 -16.61 8.63 3.67
N ARG A 274 -16.78 9.26 2.51
CA ARG A 274 -15.71 9.49 1.52
C ARG A 274 -14.86 10.68 1.95
N LEU A 275 -13.54 10.58 1.84
CA LEU A 275 -12.60 11.67 2.11
C LEU A 275 -12.11 12.38 0.84
N THR A 276 -12.02 11.65 -0.26
CA THR A 276 -11.37 12.15 -1.48
C THR A 276 -12.32 12.19 -2.66
N SER A 277 -12.00 12.99 -3.68
CA SER A 277 -12.71 12.95 -4.97
C SER A 277 -11.74 13.12 -6.12
N SER A 278 -11.44 12.03 -6.81
CA SER A 278 -10.54 11.94 -7.93
C SER A 278 -11.18 12.44 -9.23
N GLN A 279 -10.34 12.88 -10.16
CA GLN A 279 -10.71 13.12 -11.55
C GLN A 279 -10.74 11.80 -12.34
N PRO A 280 -11.27 11.80 -13.57
CA PRO A 280 -11.12 10.66 -14.46
C PRO A 280 -9.64 10.29 -14.63
N LEU A 281 -9.37 8.97 -14.65
CA LEU A 281 -8.01 8.40 -14.77
C LEU A 281 -7.12 8.63 -13.54
N GLU A 282 -7.71 8.95 -12.39
CA GLU A 282 -7.02 8.99 -11.11
C GLU A 282 -7.51 7.86 -10.20
N ALA A 283 -6.64 7.42 -9.30
CA ALA A 283 -6.99 6.48 -8.22
C ALA A 283 -6.18 6.81 -6.97
N LEU A 284 -6.87 6.84 -5.84
CA LEU A 284 -6.28 7.05 -4.52
C LEU A 284 -6.37 5.75 -3.73
N ARG A 285 -5.23 5.28 -3.25
CA ARG A 285 -5.06 3.91 -2.75
C ARG A 285 -4.21 3.84 -1.50
N ASN A 286 -4.27 2.69 -0.81
CA ASN A 286 -3.35 2.33 0.26
C ASN A 286 -3.23 3.40 1.38
N PRO A 287 -4.33 3.82 2.03
CA PRO A 287 -4.28 4.83 3.08
C PRO A 287 -3.48 4.35 4.30
N THR A 288 -2.83 5.28 5.00
CA THR A 288 -2.16 5.05 6.29
C THR A 288 -2.27 6.31 7.15
N TRP A 289 -2.59 6.14 8.43
CA TRP A 289 -2.75 7.26 9.36
C TRP A 289 -1.40 7.76 9.87
N SER A 290 -1.28 9.06 10.10
CA SER A 290 -0.21 9.61 10.92
C SER A 290 -0.37 9.15 12.38
N PRO A 291 0.72 8.98 13.14
CA PRO A 291 0.66 8.42 14.49
C PRO A 291 -0.04 9.33 15.51
N ASP A 292 -0.20 10.62 15.20
CA ASP A 292 -1.00 11.57 15.99
C ASP A 292 -2.48 11.62 15.59
N GLY A 293 -2.89 10.86 14.57
CA GLY A 293 -4.27 10.75 14.10
C GLY A 293 -4.80 12.01 13.42
N LYS A 294 -3.93 12.91 12.93
CA LYS A 294 -4.34 14.16 12.28
C LYS A 294 -4.28 14.13 10.76
N GLN A 295 -3.49 13.22 10.20
CA GLN A 295 -3.26 13.14 8.76
C GLN A 295 -3.39 11.70 8.25
N ILE A 296 -3.60 11.59 6.94
CA ILE A 296 -3.60 10.32 6.21
C ILE A 296 -2.68 10.48 5.00
N ALA A 297 -1.70 9.59 4.87
CA ALA A 297 -0.93 9.43 3.65
C ALA A 297 -1.55 8.35 2.76
N PHE A 298 -1.45 8.49 1.45
CA PHE A 298 -2.01 7.55 0.49
C PHE A 298 -1.24 7.61 -0.83
N GLU A 299 -1.33 6.54 -1.61
CA GLU A 299 -0.83 6.51 -2.98
C GLU A 299 -1.80 7.26 -3.90
N PHE A 300 -1.28 8.23 -4.65
CA PHE A 300 -2.00 8.87 -5.74
C PHE A 300 -1.47 8.34 -7.06
N HIS A 301 -2.37 7.83 -7.90
CA HIS A 301 -2.03 7.23 -9.19
C HIS A 301 -2.78 7.89 -10.33
N THR A 302 -2.06 8.28 -11.38
CA THR A 302 -2.63 8.78 -12.63
C THR A 302 -2.38 7.79 -13.76
N TYR A 303 -3.43 7.44 -14.49
CA TYR A 303 -3.32 6.54 -15.64
C TYR A 303 -3.06 7.32 -16.92
N SER A 304 -2.16 6.82 -17.77
CA SER A 304 -1.98 7.35 -19.12
C SER A 304 -3.12 6.91 -20.04
N THR A 305 -3.61 7.81 -20.90
CA THR A 305 -4.63 7.47 -21.91
C THR A 305 -4.09 6.56 -23.01
N ASN A 306 -2.76 6.57 -23.22
CA ASN A 306 -2.10 5.95 -24.38
C ASN A 306 -1.23 4.75 -24.01
N LEU A 307 -1.08 4.42 -22.72
CA LEU A 307 -0.31 3.27 -22.23
C LEU A 307 -1.05 2.62 -21.04
N ILE A 308 -0.85 1.32 -20.83
CA ILE A 308 -1.25 0.63 -19.57
C ILE A 308 -0.30 1.03 -18.41
N SER A 309 0.44 2.14 -18.54
CA SER A 309 1.34 2.66 -17.52
C SER A 309 0.79 3.97 -16.95
N GLY A 310 1.03 4.18 -15.67
CA GLY A 310 0.63 5.37 -14.93
C GLY A 310 1.74 5.85 -14.00
N PHE A 311 1.60 7.05 -13.47
CA PHE A 311 2.53 7.61 -12.49
C PHE A 311 1.94 7.49 -11.10
N SER A 312 2.75 7.02 -10.15
CA SER A 312 2.37 6.96 -8.73
C SER A 312 3.24 7.92 -7.91
N THR A 313 2.64 8.61 -6.96
CA THR A 313 3.31 9.39 -5.92
C THR A 313 2.60 9.16 -4.58
N ILE A 314 3.12 9.75 -3.51
CA ILE A 314 2.50 9.73 -2.19
C ILE A 314 2.00 11.13 -1.87
N GLN A 315 0.74 11.21 -1.47
CA GLN A 315 0.10 12.42 -1.00
C GLN A 315 -0.28 12.27 0.46
N VAL A 316 -0.47 13.40 1.12
CA VAL A 316 -0.95 13.53 2.50
C VAL A 316 -2.13 14.47 2.50
N MET A 317 -3.13 14.16 3.32
CA MET A 317 -4.28 15.04 3.60
C MET A 317 -4.58 15.07 5.09
N ASN A 318 -5.36 16.04 5.54
CA ASN A 318 -5.98 16.02 6.86
C ASN A 318 -7.03 14.90 6.95
N VAL A 319 -7.31 14.41 8.16
CA VAL A 319 -8.29 13.32 8.41
C VAL A 319 -9.75 13.67 8.09
N ASP A 320 -10.03 14.95 7.86
CA ASP A 320 -11.32 15.42 7.35
C ASP A 320 -11.39 15.42 5.81
N GLY A 321 -10.26 15.16 5.12
CA GLY A 321 -10.12 15.18 3.66
C GLY A 321 -9.63 16.51 3.09
N SER A 322 -9.39 17.53 3.93
CA SER A 322 -8.88 18.84 3.50
C SER A 322 -7.36 18.86 3.34
N ASN A 323 -6.86 19.93 2.70
CA ASN A 323 -5.42 20.23 2.60
C ASN A 323 -4.57 19.07 2.05
N THR A 324 -5.01 18.50 0.93
CA THR A 324 -4.24 17.46 0.23
C THR A 324 -3.01 18.06 -0.46
N PHE A 325 -1.84 17.48 -0.24
CA PHE A 325 -0.60 17.85 -0.91
C PHE A 325 0.25 16.63 -1.25
N SER A 326 1.04 16.75 -2.31
CA SER A 326 2.07 15.75 -2.66
C SER A 326 3.30 15.95 -1.80
N ILE A 327 3.85 14.87 -1.24
CA ILE A 327 5.11 14.96 -0.49
C ILE A 327 6.24 15.33 -1.47
N PRO A 328 6.98 16.42 -1.23
CA PRO A 328 8.09 16.82 -2.09
C PRO A 328 9.18 15.75 -2.19
N ASN A 329 9.95 15.78 -3.27
CA ASN A 329 11.12 14.92 -3.48
C ASN A 329 10.86 13.40 -3.49
N ILE A 330 9.59 12.98 -3.50
CA ILE A 330 9.24 11.58 -3.74
C ILE A 330 9.22 11.34 -5.26
N PRO A 331 10.06 10.43 -5.78
CA PRO A 331 10.11 10.15 -7.20
C PRO A 331 8.84 9.44 -7.67
N HIS A 332 8.54 9.58 -8.96
CA HIS A 332 7.50 8.79 -9.61
C HIS A 332 7.74 7.28 -9.43
N GLY A 333 6.65 6.53 -9.28
CA GLY A 333 6.68 5.09 -9.02
C GLY A 333 6.70 4.72 -7.54
N ALA A 334 6.53 5.70 -6.64
CA ALA A 334 6.33 5.47 -5.21
C ALA A 334 4.91 4.96 -4.91
N ARG A 335 4.80 3.89 -4.14
CA ARG A 335 3.55 3.15 -3.86
C ARG A 335 3.53 2.60 -2.44
N PHE A 336 2.34 2.19 -1.99
CA PHE A 336 2.13 1.51 -0.70
C PHE A 336 2.73 2.26 0.51
N PRO A 337 2.32 3.52 0.78
CA PRO A 337 2.81 4.22 1.96
C PRO A 337 2.44 3.50 3.26
N ARG A 338 3.35 3.52 4.22
CA ARG A 338 3.15 3.07 5.60
C ARG A 338 3.76 4.08 6.55
N TRP A 339 2.92 4.78 7.31
CA TRP A 339 3.38 5.77 8.29
C TRP A 339 3.88 5.05 9.54
N SER A 340 5.04 5.45 10.05
CA SER A 340 5.63 4.86 11.23
C SER A 340 4.86 5.29 12.49
N PRO A 341 4.83 4.43 13.52
CA PRO A 341 4.58 4.90 14.87
C PRO A 341 5.72 5.82 15.33
N VAL A 342 5.50 6.51 16.45
CA VAL A 342 6.51 7.32 17.14
C VAL A 342 6.78 6.67 18.50
N PRO A 343 8.05 6.50 18.90
CA PRO A 343 8.41 5.94 20.20
C PRO A 343 7.85 6.69 21.41
#